data_AF-A0A383AWH5-F1
#
_entry.id   AF-A0A383AWH5-F1
#
_cell.length_a   1.000
_cell.length_b   1.000
_cell.length_c   1.000
_cell.angle_alpha   90.00
_cell.angle_beta   90.00
_cell.angle_gamma   90.00
#
_symmetry.space_group_name_H-M   'P 1'
#
loop_
_entity.id
_entity.type
_entity.pdbx_description
1 polymer ?
#
loop_
_entity_poly.entity_id
_entity_poly.type
_entity_poly.pdbx_seq_one_letter_code
_entity_poly.pdbx_strand_id
1 'polypeptide(L)'
;MLIGNLSINIRCGSGGSGSIDFKDNKEKTKPIGGSGGDGGSILLEVSNLVHDLSHINSTKLIKAENGGDGGKNYKKGEKGKDVVIKVPPGTRVMTKEKETVADLINLDSTFVLGEGGKGGRGNSDLLSKKNIAPKFAESGEKTYKQEYIFDLALISDVAIVGLPNVGKSSLLRCITNSKAVVADYPFTTKTPNIGILT
;
A
#
# COMPACT_ATOMS: atom_id res chain seq x y z
N MET A 1 -22.23 -3.45 -4.30
CA MET A 1 -22.28 -2.05 -4.75
C MET A 1 -20.89 -1.73 -5.25
N LEU A 2 -20.75 -1.42 -6.53
CA LEU A 2 -19.45 -1.04 -7.11
C LEU A 2 -18.97 0.24 -6.43
N ILE A 3 -17.73 0.22 -5.98
CA ILE A 3 -17.07 1.40 -5.45
C ILE A 3 -15.98 1.76 -6.45
N GLY A 4 -16.30 2.73 -7.32
CA GLY A 4 -15.32 3.31 -8.23
C GLY A 4 -14.34 4.24 -7.50
N ASN A 5 -14.78 4.85 -6.39
CA ASN A 5 -13.97 5.80 -5.62
C ASN A 5 -13.88 5.36 -4.15
N LEU A 6 -12.66 5.10 -3.68
CA LEU A 6 -12.40 4.57 -2.34
C LEU A 6 -11.31 5.39 -1.65
N SER A 7 -11.63 6.03 -0.52
CA SER A 7 -10.59 6.56 0.38
C SER A 7 -10.04 5.43 1.25
N ILE A 8 -8.73 5.27 1.27
CA ILE A 8 -8.03 4.30 2.10
C ILE A 8 -7.05 5.01 3.02
N ASN A 9 -6.92 4.44 4.21
CA ASN A 9 -5.93 4.86 5.17
C ASN A 9 -4.85 3.79 5.26
N ILE A 10 -3.60 4.19 5.04
CA ILE A 10 -2.46 3.29 5.10
C ILE A 10 -1.43 3.75 6.14
N ARG A 11 -0.61 2.81 6.60
CA ARG A 11 0.59 3.10 7.37
C ARG A 11 1.64 2.03 7.08
N CYS A 12 2.76 2.43 6.49
CA CYS A 12 3.90 1.54 6.29
C CYS A 12 4.51 1.11 7.64
N GLY A 13 5.32 0.06 7.65
CA GLY A 13 6.04 -0.36 8.84
C GLY A 13 7.06 0.68 9.26
N SER A 14 7.13 1.00 10.55
CA SER A 14 8.27 1.76 11.09
C SER A 14 9.51 0.87 11.10
N GLY A 15 10.69 1.47 10.97
CA GLY A 15 11.94 0.77 11.21
C GLY A 15 12.12 0.43 12.68
N GLY A 16 12.76 -0.70 12.97
CA GLY A 16 13.16 -1.09 14.32
C GLY A 16 14.32 -0.23 14.83
N SER A 17 14.46 -0.10 16.14
CA SER A 17 15.54 0.68 16.76
C SER A 17 16.84 -0.12 16.79
N GLY A 18 17.97 0.57 16.59
CA GLY A 18 19.27 -0.02 16.86
C GLY A 18 19.48 -0.23 18.37
N SER A 19 20.25 -1.25 18.74
CA SER A 19 20.56 -1.51 20.14
C SER A 19 21.92 -0.98 20.54
N ILE A 20 22.04 -0.70 21.84
CA ILE A 20 23.30 -0.35 22.48
C ILE A 20 23.70 -1.54 23.34
N ASP A 21 24.76 -2.23 22.94
CA ASP A 21 25.29 -3.36 23.70
C ASP A 21 26.82 -3.41 23.61
N PHE A 22 27.46 -3.98 24.63
CA PHE A 22 28.91 -4.12 24.71
C PHE A 22 29.27 -5.53 25.15
N LYS A 23 30.37 -6.08 24.62
CA LYS A 23 30.83 -7.43 24.98
C LYS A 23 31.11 -7.53 26.49
N ASP A 24 31.65 -6.47 27.07
CA ASP A 24 31.73 -6.26 28.50
C ASP A 24 31.01 -4.96 28.87
N ASN A 25 29.98 -5.06 29.69
CA ASN A 25 29.17 -3.93 30.14
C ASN A 25 29.90 -3.04 31.16
N LYS A 26 31.00 -3.50 31.78
CA LYS A 26 31.81 -2.69 32.69
C LYS A 26 32.81 -1.85 31.91
N GLU A 27 33.61 -2.47 31.05
CA GLU A 27 34.66 -1.78 30.28
C GLU A 27 34.10 -0.99 29.09
N LYS A 28 33.01 -1.47 28.47
CA LYS A 28 32.36 -0.84 27.30
C LYS A 28 33.32 -0.50 26.16
N THR A 29 34.30 -1.37 25.91
CA THR A 29 35.37 -1.17 24.92
C THR A 29 35.00 -1.71 23.53
N LYS A 30 34.22 -2.80 23.47
CA LYS A 30 33.80 -3.44 22.22
C LYS A 30 32.28 -3.40 22.03
N PRO A 31 31.73 -2.55 21.14
CA PRO A 31 30.30 -2.49 20.87
C PRO A 31 29.84 -3.73 20.08
N ILE A 32 28.69 -4.26 20.46
CA ILE A 32 28.08 -5.47 19.89
C ILE A 32 26.56 -5.33 19.70
N GLY A 33 26.01 -4.12 19.79
CA GLY A 33 24.58 -3.88 19.56
C GLY A 33 24.24 -3.97 18.08
N GLY A 34 23.27 -4.81 17.73
CA GLY A 34 22.79 -4.97 16.37
C GLY A 34 21.88 -3.84 15.90
N SER A 35 21.73 -3.72 14.59
CA SER A 35 20.86 -2.74 13.93
C SER A 35 19.42 -3.24 13.85
N GLY A 36 18.46 -2.32 13.92
CA GLY A 36 17.05 -2.62 13.70
C GLY A 36 16.78 -3.02 12.25
N GLY A 37 15.71 -3.78 12.05
CA GLY A 37 15.23 -4.14 10.72
C GLY A 37 14.43 -3.01 10.08
N ASP A 38 14.38 -3.00 8.75
CA ASP A 38 13.52 -2.07 8.01
C ASP A 38 12.04 -2.44 8.19
N GLY A 39 11.17 -1.45 8.17
CA GLY A 39 9.73 -1.66 8.14
C GLY A 39 9.26 -2.21 6.81
N GLY A 40 8.09 -2.86 6.81
CA GLY A 40 7.43 -3.31 5.59
C GLY A 40 6.86 -2.15 4.79
N SER A 41 6.93 -2.24 3.47
CA SER A 41 6.33 -1.33 2.51
C SER A 41 4.90 -1.73 2.17
N ILE A 42 4.13 -0.79 1.61
CA ILE A 42 2.82 -1.07 1.03
C ILE A 42 2.92 -0.92 -0.48
N LEU A 43 2.58 -1.99 -1.19
CA LEU A 43 2.65 -2.07 -2.65
C LEU A 43 1.26 -2.25 -3.24
N LEU A 44 1.08 -1.72 -4.44
CA LEU A 44 -0.07 -1.99 -5.29
C LEU A 44 0.38 -2.93 -6.40
N GLU A 45 -0.47 -3.89 -6.73
CA GLU A 45 -0.27 -4.85 -7.80
C GLU A 45 -1.53 -4.89 -8.66
N VAL A 46 -1.39 -4.63 -9.95
CA VAL A 46 -2.52 -4.75 -10.89
C VAL A 46 -2.84 -6.21 -11.12
N SER A 47 -4.11 -6.58 -10.93
CA SER A 47 -4.56 -7.96 -11.14
C SER A 47 -5.90 -8.01 -11.87
N ASN A 48 -5.97 -8.85 -12.91
CA ASN A 48 -7.20 -9.14 -13.65
C ASN A 48 -8.21 -10.01 -12.88
N LEU A 49 -7.78 -10.58 -11.75
CA LEU A 49 -8.66 -11.34 -10.88
C LEU A 49 -9.52 -10.43 -9.99
N VAL A 50 -9.27 -9.12 -10.04
CA VAL A 50 -9.94 -8.10 -9.23
C VAL A 50 -10.64 -7.14 -10.19
N HIS A 51 -11.97 -7.06 -10.10
CA HIS A 51 -12.79 -6.28 -11.03
C HIS A 51 -13.27 -4.94 -10.45
N ASP A 52 -13.22 -4.78 -9.13
CA ASP A 52 -13.58 -3.55 -8.44
C ASP A 52 -12.72 -3.31 -7.19
N LEU A 53 -12.96 -2.21 -6.47
CA LEU A 53 -12.23 -1.88 -5.23
C LEU A 53 -12.98 -2.35 -3.97
N SER A 54 -14.05 -3.14 -4.10
CA SER A 54 -14.96 -3.45 -2.99
C SER A 54 -14.37 -4.42 -1.96
N HIS A 55 -13.37 -5.23 -2.34
CA HIS A 55 -12.63 -6.11 -1.43
C HIS A 55 -11.73 -5.34 -0.47
N ILE A 56 -11.39 -4.09 -0.80
CA ILE A 56 -10.56 -3.24 0.04
C ILE A 56 -11.46 -2.58 1.10
N ASN A 57 -11.23 -2.94 2.36
CA ASN A 57 -11.99 -2.37 3.46
C ASN A 57 -11.49 -0.96 3.81
N SER A 58 -12.12 0.08 3.26
CA SER A 58 -11.80 1.50 3.49
C SER A 58 -11.86 1.94 4.95
N THR A 59 -12.69 1.29 5.77
CA THR A 59 -12.84 1.66 7.19
C THR A 59 -11.64 1.24 8.04
N LYS A 60 -10.86 0.25 7.58
CA LYS A 60 -9.73 -0.30 8.31
C LYS A 60 -8.42 0.35 7.85
N LEU A 61 -7.59 0.73 8.81
CA LEU A 61 -6.22 1.15 8.56
C LEU A 61 -5.40 -0.06 8.07
N ILE A 62 -4.93 0.00 6.83
CA ILE A 62 -4.02 -1.00 6.24
C ILE A 62 -2.62 -0.72 6.77
N LYS A 63 -2.01 -1.70 7.42
CA LYS A 63 -0.70 -1.56 8.06
C LYS A 63 0.26 -2.62 7.56
N ALA A 64 1.45 -2.20 7.14
CA ALA A 64 2.58 -3.11 6.99
C ALA A 64 3.25 -3.37 8.34
N GLU A 65 3.99 -4.46 8.45
CA GLU A 65 4.62 -4.88 9.69
C GLU A 65 5.84 -3.98 10.00
N ASN A 66 6.05 -3.65 11.27
CA ASN A 66 7.23 -2.89 11.68
C ASN A 66 8.48 -3.78 11.61
N GLY A 67 9.64 -3.15 11.40
CA GLY A 67 10.92 -3.82 11.59
C GLY A 67 11.14 -4.16 13.05
N GLY A 68 11.79 -5.30 13.31
CA GLY A 68 12.21 -5.71 14.64
C GLY A 68 13.36 -4.86 15.17
N ASP A 69 13.44 -4.68 16.49
CA ASP A 69 14.56 -3.99 17.11
C ASP A 69 15.86 -4.82 17.00
N GLY A 70 16.98 -4.11 16.98
CA GLY A 70 18.30 -4.69 17.09
C GLY A 70 18.45 -5.42 18.43
N GLY A 71 19.11 -6.57 18.40
CA GLY A 71 19.41 -7.38 19.58
C GLY A 71 20.84 -7.22 20.06
N LYS A 72 21.19 -8.00 21.08
CA LYS A 72 22.56 -8.17 21.57
C LYS A 72 23.40 -9.01 20.61
N ASN A 73 24.71 -9.06 20.81
CA ASN A 73 25.61 -9.93 20.05
C ASN A 73 25.48 -9.80 18.53
N TYR A 74 25.44 -8.57 18.01
CA TYR A 74 25.29 -8.22 16.59
C TYR A 74 23.99 -8.72 15.94
N LYS A 75 23.01 -9.17 16.74
CA LYS A 75 21.74 -9.67 16.22
C LYS A 75 20.98 -8.51 15.57
N LYS A 76 20.78 -8.57 14.26
CA LYS A 76 19.95 -7.61 13.54
C LYS A 76 18.47 -7.89 13.78
N GLY A 77 17.67 -6.83 13.76
CA GLY A 77 16.23 -6.91 13.75
C GLY A 77 15.70 -7.49 12.45
N GLU A 78 14.56 -8.17 12.52
CA GLU A 78 13.90 -8.75 11.35
C GLU A 78 13.26 -7.64 10.50
N LYS A 79 13.27 -7.82 9.17
CA LYS A 79 12.55 -6.92 8.27
C LYS A 79 11.05 -7.17 8.41
N GLY A 80 10.27 -6.10 8.55
CA GLY A 80 8.82 -6.17 8.55
C GLY A 80 8.28 -6.67 7.20
N LYS A 81 7.24 -7.50 7.23
CA LYS A 81 6.54 -7.96 6.02
C LYS A 81 5.82 -6.82 5.32
N ASP A 82 6.02 -6.79 4.00
CA ASP A 82 5.32 -5.91 3.09
C ASP A 82 3.84 -6.31 2.97
N VAL A 83 2.99 -5.35 2.61
CA VAL A 83 1.57 -5.59 2.30
C VAL A 83 1.33 -5.26 0.84
N VAL A 84 0.78 -6.23 0.11
CA VAL A 84 0.40 -6.06 -1.30
C VAL A 84 -1.12 -5.90 -1.38
N ILE A 85 -1.56 -4.80 -1.96
CA ILE A 85 -2.97 -4.52 -2.24
C ILE A 85 -3.18 -4.74 -3.74
N LYS A 86 -3.98 -5.75 -4.07
CA LYS A 86 -4.36 -6.00 -5.47
C LYS A 86 -5.43 -5.02 -5.89
N VAL A 87 -5.25 -4.41 -7.05
CA VAL A 87 -6.18 -3.44 -7.64
C VAL A 87 -6.51 -3.82 -9.08
N PRO A 88 -7.72 -3.48 -9.59
CA PRO A 88 -8.04 -3.66 -11.00
C PRO A 88 -7.16 -2.81 -11.91
N PRO A 89 -6.97 -3.21 -13.18
CA PRO A 89 -6.37 -2.33 -14.20
C PRO A 89 -7.23 -1.07 -14.38
N GLY A 90 -6.57 0.07 -14.61
CA GLY A 90 -7.22 1.39 -14.71
C GLY A 90 -7.44 2.07 -13.35
N THR A 91 -6.84 1.57 -12.28
CA THR A 91 -6.89 2.23 -10.96
C THR A 91 -5.95 3.44 -10.94
N ARG A 92 -6.52 4.62 -10.69
CA ARG A 92 -5.77 5.84 -10.41
C ARG A 92 -5.62 6.03 -8.90
N VAL A 93 -4.42 6.36 -8.46
CA VAL A 93 -4.10 6.64 -7.06
C VAL A 93 -3.88 8.14 -6.90
N MET A 94 -4.61 8.76 -5.98
CA MET A 94 -4.54 10.19 -5.72
C MET A 94 -4.27 10.48 -4.25
N THR A 95 -3.65 11.63 -3.98
CA THR A 95 -3.58 12.20 -2.63
C THR A 95 -4.94 12.77 -2.22
N LYS A 96 -5.07 13.16 -0.94
CA LYS A 96 -6.25 13.89 -0.43
C LYS A 96 -6.50 15.21 -1.18
N GLU A 97 -5.45 15.82 -1.71
CA GLU A 97 -5.49 17.06 -2.50
C GLU A 97 -5.85 16.81 -3.98
N LYS A 98 -6.19 15.56 -4.33
CA LYS A 98 -6.53 15.09 -5.67
C LYS A 98 -5.39 15.17 -6.68
N GLU A 99 -4.15 15.25 -6.21
CA GLU A 99 -2.98 15.10 -7.06
C GLU A 99 -2.79 13.62 -7.40
N THR A 100 -2.56 13.32 -8.68
CA THR A 100 -2.36 11.94 -9.13
C THR A 100 -0.94 11.50 -8.80
N VAL A 101 -0.84 10.41 -8.04
CA VAL A 101 0.43 9.81 -7.59
C VAL A 101 0.86 8.70 -8.52
N ALA A 102 -0.10 7.90 -9.00
CA ALA A 102 0.15 6.80 -9.93
C ALA A 102 -1.11 6.46 -10.74
N ASP A 103 -0.90 6.02 -11.98
CA ASP A 103 -1.92 5.41 -12.84
C ASP A 103 -1.52 3.95 -13.12
N LEU A 104 -2.33 3.01 -12.66
CA LEU A 104 -2.08 1.57 -12.72
C LEU A 104 -2.90 0.94 -13.86
N ILE A 105 -2.37 1.04 -15.08
CA ILE A 105 -3.08 0.66 -16.31
C ILE A 105 -2.67 -0.74 -16.78
N ASN A 106 -1.36 -1.02 -16.79
CA ASN A 106 -0.82 -2.24 -17.35
C ASN A 106 -0.94 -3.41 -16.36
N LEU A 107 -1.21 -4.61 -16.91
CA LEU A 107 -1.21 -5.85 -16.15
C LEU A 107 0.16 -6.10 -15.53
N ASP A 108 0.14 -6.71 -14.34
CA ASP A 108 1.32 -7.03 -13.54
C ASP A 108 2.18 -5.81 -13.16
N SER A 109 1.69 -4.59 -13.39
CA SER A 109 2.36 -3.39 -12.91
C SER A 109 2.28 -3.31 -11.40
N THR A 110 3.42 -3.03 -10.79
CA THR A 110 3.55 -2.83 -9.35
C THR A 110 3.92 -1.39 -9.06
N PHE A 111 3.33 -0.82 -8.02
CA PHE A 111 3.67 0.52 -7.55
C PHE A 111 3.88 0.51 -6.04
N VAL A 112 4.97 1.10 -5.57
CA VAL A 112 5.21 1.27 -4.13
C VAL A 112 4.40 2.47 -3.67
N LEU A 113 3.29 2.21 -2.99
CA LEU A 113 2.41 3.27 -2.48
C LEU A 113 3.07 4.02 -1.32
N GLY A 114 3.85 3.30 -0.51
CA GLY A 114 4.66 3.89 0.54
C GLY A 114 5.78 2.94 0.95
N GLU A 115 6.96 3.52 1.18
CA GLU A 115 8.13 2.80 1.67
C GLU A 115 8.06 2.58 3.18
N GLY A 116 8.55 1.43 3.64
CA GLY A 116 8.81 1.17 5.04
C GLY A 116 9.94 2.04 5.58
N GLY A 117 9.84 2.41 6.87
CA GLY A 117 10.88 3.21 7.53
C GLY A 117 12.18 2.41 7.67
N LYS A 118 13.32 3.08 7.50
CA LYS A 118 14.64 2.46 7.67
C LYS A 118 14.92 2.04 9.11
N GLY A 119 15.55 0.88 9.27
CA GLY A 119 16.03 0.39 10.54
C GLY A 119 17.13 1.27 11.13
N GLY A 120 17.09 1.50 12.43
CA GLY A 120 18.08 2.27 13.15
C GLY A 120 19.39 1.49 13.32
N ARG A 121 20.53 2.16 13.14
CA ARG A 121 21.85 1.52 13.30
C ARG A 121 22.17 1.26 14.77
N GLY A 122 22.60 0.04 15.07
CA GLY A 122 23.12 -0.33 16.38
C GLY A 122 24.49 0.30 16.62
N ASN A 123 24.92 0.33 17.88
CA ASN A 123 26.20 0.95 18.23
C ASN A 123 27.43 0.27 17.58
N SER A 124 27.30 -0.99 17.15
CA SER A 124 28.35 -1.68 16.39
C SER A 124 28.55 -1.14 14.98
N ASP A 125 27.47 -0.75 14.29
CA ASP A 125 27.51 -0.19 12.94
C ASP A 125 27.92 1.30 12.91
N LEU A 126 27.95 1.95 14.08
CA LEU A 126 28.31 3.36 14.26
C LEU A 126 29.79 3.57 14.65
N LEU A 127 30.56 2.49 14.71
CA LEU A 127 31.99 2.54 15.05
C LEU A 127 32.77 3.34 14.00
N SER A 128 33.61 4.27 14.45
CA SER A 128 34.49 5.06 13.58
C SER A 128 35.85 5.31 14.22
N LYS A 129 36.86 5.73 13.45
CA LYS A 129 38.19 6.07 13.98
C LYS A 129 38.15 7.14 15.08
N LYS A 130 37.14 8.03 15.05
CA LYS A 130 36.95 9.09 16.05
C LYS A 130 36.15 8.61 17.28
N ASN A 131 35.32 7.58 17.12
CA ASN A 131 34.50 7.02 18.19
C ASN A 131 34.47 5.50 18.09
N ILE A 132 35.39 4.87 18.82
CA ILE A 132 35.66 3.43 18.74
C ILE A 132 34.66 2.62 19.59
N ALA A 133 34.01 3.27 20.56
CA ALA A 133 33.01 2.66 21.44
C ALA A 133 31.75 3.54 21.58
N PRO A 134 30.92 3.64 20.52
CA PRO A 134 29.70 4.44 20.57
C PRO A 134 28.76 3.95 21.67
N LYS A 135 28.32 4.88 22.52
CA LYS A 135 27.35 4.63 23.61
C LYS A 135 25.93 5.05 23.22
N PHE A 136 25.68 5.18 21.92
CA PHE A 136 24.39 5.55 21.35
C PHE A 136 24.09 4.64 20.16
N ALA A 137 22.81 4.55 19.82
CA ALA A 137 22.28 3.89 18.64
C ALA A 137 21.28 4.82 17.98
N GLU A 138 21.01 4.60 16.70
CA GLU A 138 19.98 5.34 15.98
C GLU A 138 18.62 4.66 16.20
N SER A 139 17.59 5.47 16.39
CA SER A 139 16.21 5.00 16.37
C SER A 139 15.80 4.67 14.93
N GLY A 140 14.92 3.69 14.76
CA GLY A 140 14.32 3.43 13.46
C GLY A 140 13.45 4.59 12.99
N GLU A 141 13.34 4.73 11.67
CA GLU A 141 12.52 5.76 11.05
C GLU A 141 11.04 5.48 11.31
N LYS A 142 10.34 6.51 11.78
CA LYS A 142 8.90 6.42 12.07
C LYS A 142 8.10 6.70 10.83
N THR A 143 7.15 5.82 10.55
CA THR A 143 6.14 6.03 9.52
C THR A 143 4.86 6.57 10.13
N TYR A 144 4.17 7.40 9.35
CA TYR A 144 2.92 8.02 9.74
C TYR A 144 1.76 7.52 8.88
N LYS A 145 0.55 7.81 9.36
CA LYS A 145 -0.67 7.49 8.62
C LYS A 145 -0.75 8.37 7.37
N GLN A 146 -1.01 7.75 6.23
CA GLN A 146 -1.26 8.43 4.97
C GLN A 146 -2.67 8.07 4.48
N GLU A 147 -3.29 9.00 3.75
CA GLU A 147 -4.61 8.85 3.16
C GLU A 147 -4.50 8.98 1.64
N TYR A 148 -5.01 7.99 0.93
CA TYR A 148 -5.03 7.96 -0.54
C TYR A 148 -6.45 7.71 -1.03
N ILE A 149 -6.77 8.26 -2.18
CA ILE A 149 -8.03 8.06 -2.88
C ILE A 149 -7.74 7.20 -4.10
N PHE A 150 -8.38 6.04 -4.18
CA PHE A 150 -8.32 5.18 -5.35
C PHE A 150 -9.54 5.45 -6.19
N ASP A 151 -9.31 5.72 -7.46
CA ASP A 151 -10.35 6.02 -8.43
C ASP A 151 -10.19 5.07 -9.62
N LEU A 152 -11.08 4.09 -9.71
CA LEU A 152 -11.11 3.15 -10.82
C LEU A 152 -11.78 3.83 -12.00
N ALA A 153 -10.99 4.17 -13.02
CA ALA A 153 -11.54 4.58 -14.30
C ALA A 153 -12.23 3.35 -14.92
N LEU A 154 -13.54 3.25 -14.72
CA LEU A 154 -14.35 2.16 -15.27
C LEU A 154 -14.31 2.23 -16.80
N ILE A 155 -13.55 1.31 -17.39
CA ILE A 155 -13.58 1.03 -18.82
C ILE A 155 -14.70 0.01 -19.02
N SER A 156 -15.72 0.35 -19.81
CA SER A 156 -16.73 -0.64 -20.19
C SER A 156 -16.10 -1.65 -21.14
N ASP A 157 -15.97 -2.91 -20.73
CA ASP A 157 -15.44 -3.96 -21.59
C ASP A 157 -16.36 -4.27 -22.78
N VAL A 158 -17.68 -4.10 -22.58
CA VAL A 158 -18.71 -4.39 -23.57
C VAL A 158 -19.75 -3.26 -23.59
N ALA A 159 -20.10 -2.81 -24.80
CA ALA A 159 -21.14 -1.83 -25.03
C ALA A 159 -22.31 -2.45 -25.81
N ILE A 160 -23.54 -2.35 -25.27
CA ILE A 160 -24.76 -2.78 -25.95
C ILE A 160 -25.32 -1.61 -26.76
N VAL A 161 -25.24 -1.69 -28.09
CA VAL A 161 -25.75 -0.66 -29.02
C VAL A 161 -27.01 -1.16 -29.72
N GLY A 162 -27.99 -0.27 -29.91
CA GLY A 162 -29.22 -0.59 -30.63
C GLY A 162 -30.26 0.52 -30.56
N LEU A 163 -31.36 0.38 -31.29
CA LEU A 163 -32.47 1.34 -31.31
C LEU A 163 -33.14 1.47 -29.92
N PRO A 164 -33.85 2.58 -29.63
CA PRO A 164 -34.69 2.67 -28.43
C PRO A 164 -35.65 1.47 -28.31
N ASN A 165 -35.93 1.01 -27.09
CA ASN A 165 -36.88 -0.07 -26.79
C ASN A 165 -36.60 -1.47 -27.34
N VAL A 166 -35.43 -1.75 -27.94
CA VAL A 166 -35.03 -3.13 -28.36
C VAL A 166 -34.69 -4.08 -27.20
N GLY A 167 -35.06 -3.71 -25.97
CA GLY A 167 -34.81 -4.54 -24.79
C GLY A 167 -33.39 -4.45 -24.21
N LYS A 168 -32.57 -3.47 -24.60
CA LYS A 168 -31.17 -3.33 -24.10
C LYS A 168 -31.06 -3.40 -22.57
N SER A 169 -31.89 -2.66 -21.85
CA SER A 169 -31.87 -2.63 -20.38
C SER A 169 -32.35 -3.95 -19.77
N SER A 170 -33.29 -4.64 -20.43
CA SER A 170 -33.77 -5.96 -20.01
C SER A 170 -32.70 -7.02 -20.22
N LEU A 171 -32.05 -7.01 -21.39
CA LEU A 171 -30.92 -7.90 -21.71
C LEU A 171 -29.78 -7.71 -20.72
N LEU A 172 -29.38 -6.45 -20.47
CA LEU A 172 -28.36 -6.13 -19.48
C LEU A 172 -28.73 -6.71 -18.11
N ARG A 173 -29.95 -6.46 -17.62
CA ARG A 173 -30.43 -7.01 -16.33
C ARG A 173 -30.50 -8.55 -16.28
N CYS A 174 -30.80 -9.21 -17.40
CA CYS A 174 -30.84 -10.67 -17.47
C CYS A 174 -29.42 -11.27 -17.43
N ILE A 175 -28.47 -10.63 -18.09
CA ILE A 175 -27.10 -11.10 -18.22
C ILE A 175 -26.28 -10.76 -16.96
N THR A 176 -26.56 -9.61 -16.34
CA THR A 176 -25.82 -9.14 -15.17
C THR A 176 -26.57 -9.55 -13.92
N ASN A 177 -25.99 -10.44 -13.10
CA ASN A 177 -26.59 -10.96 -11.86
C ASN A 177 -26.70 -9.89 -10.74
N SER A 178 -26.46 -8.62 -11.08
CA SER A 178 -26.49 -7.45 -10.22
C SER A 178 -27.51 -6.43 -10.74
N LYS A 179 -28.16 -5.69 -9.83
CA LYS A 179 -28.99 -4.54 -10.21
C LYS A 179 -28.10 -3.53 -10.94
N ALA A 180 -28.38 -3.28 -12.22
CA ALA A 180 -27.70 -2.28 -13.01
C ALA A 180 -27.58 -0.97 -12.23
N VAL A 181 -26.35 -0.47 -12.08
CA VAL A 181 -26.05 0.75 -11.32
C VAL A 181 -25.95 1.91 -12.31
N VAL A 182 -26.63 3.01 -12.00
CA VAL A 182 -26.48 4.27 -12.72
C VAL A 182 -25.25 4.96 -12.16
N ALA A 183 -24.26 5.25 -13.00
CA ALA A 183 -23.04 5.92 -12.59
C ALA A 183 -22.86 7.22 -13.40
N ASP A 184 -22.53 8.31 -12.71
CA ASP A 184 -22.30 9.61 -13.32
C ASP A 184 -20.82 9.73 -13.69
N TYR A 185 -20.51 9.71 -14.99
CA TYR A 185 -19.14 9.90 -15.48
C TYR A 185 -18.93 11.32 -15.99
N PRO A 186 -17.82 11.98 -15.59
CA PRO A 186 -17.39 13.19 -16.27
C PRO A 186 -17.21 12.85 -17.77
N PHE A 187 -17.59 13.77 -18.65
CA PHE A 187 -17.57 13.62 -20.12
C PHE A 187 -18.74 12.85 -20.77
N THR A 188 -19.75 12.41 -20.01
CA THR A 188 -21.00 11.87 -20.59
C THR A 188 -22.16 12.84 -20.41
N THR A 189 -22.92 13.12 -21.47
CA THR A 189 -24.15 13.94 -21.39
C THR A 189 -25.38 13.15 -20.93
N LYS A 190 -25.26 11.82 -20.83
CA LYS A 190 -26.30 10.90 -20.37
C LYS A 190 -25.69 9.87 -19.43
N THR A 191 -26.40 9.59 -18.34
CA THR A 191 -26.00 8.61 -17.35
C THR A 191 -26.14 7.18 -17.94
N PRO A 192 -25.03 6.42 -18.09
CA PRO A 192 -25.10 5.07 -18.64
C PRO A 192 -25.69 4.07 -17.64
N ASN A 193 -26.41 3.06 -18.17
CA ASN A 193 -26.81 1.88 -17.42
C ASN A 193 -25.70 0.82 -17.53
N ILE A 194 -25.02 0.54 -16.42
CA ILE A 194 -23.91 -0.41 -16.37
C ILE A 194 -24.32 -1.63 -15.55
N GLY A 195 -23.89 -2.82 -15.97
CA GLY A 195 -24.04 -4.03 -15.18
C GLY A 195 -22.82 -4.93 -15.35
N ILE A 196 -22.52 -5.71 -14.31
CA ILE A 196 -21.34 -6.57 -14.24
C ILE A 196 -21.76 -8.01 -14.51
N LEU A 197 -20.98 -8.68 -15.36
CA LEU A 197 -20.96 -10.13 -15.50
C LEU A 197 -19.99 -10.70 -14.46
N THR A 198 -20.53 -11.38 -13.44
CA THR A 198 -19.77 -12.15 -12.45
C THR A 198 -19.88 -13.64 -12.72
#